data_AF-C9MX73-F1
#
_entry.id   AF-C9MX73-F1
#
_cell.length_a   1.000
_cell.length_b   1.000
_cell.length_c   1.000
_cell.angle_alpha   90.00
_cell.angle_beta   90.00
_cell.angle_gamma   90.00
#
_symmetry.space_group_name_H-M   'P 1'
#
loop_
_entity.id
_entity.type
_entity.pdbx_description
1 polymer ?
#
loop_
_entity_poly.entity_id
_entity_poly.type
_entity_poly.pdbx_seq_one_letter_code
_entity_poly.pdbx_strand_id
1 'polypeptide(L)'
;MKKGAELKMEIDILKEAKNVFDIEIAELEKLKSKLGDDFQKLVRMILELKNNNKVVVTGIGKSGIIGKKITATLASTGTTAVFINAAEALHGDLGMISDGDVVIAISNSGNSDEVLSILAPIKKLEEKLLHLLEILILHWENMRN
;
A
#
# COMPACT_ATOMS: atom_id res chain seq x y z
N MET A 1 14.32 47.23 33.66
CA MET A 1 14.10 45.77 33.82
C MET A 1 12.61 45.47 33.76
N LYS A 2 12.08 44.95 32.65
CA LYS A 2 10.76 44.32 32.60
C LYS A 2 10.96 42.92 32.02
N LYS A 3 10.57 41.92 32.82
CA LYS A 3 10.73 40.48 32.59
C LYS A 3 10.11 40.09 31.25
N GLY A 4 10.85 39.30 30.47
CA GLY A 4 10.33 38.65 29.26
C GLY A 4 9.15 37.76 29.60
N ALA A 5 8.05 37.96 28.89
CA ALA A 5 6.92 37.06 28.92
C ALA A 5 7.27 35.85 28.03
N GLU A 6 7.70 34.75 28.64
CA GLU A 6 7.60 33.44 28.01
C GLU A 6 6.12 33.07 27.92
N LEU A 7 5.51 33.35 26.77
CA LEU A 7 4.23 32.75 26.39
C LEU A 7 4.49 31.26 26.11
N LYS A 8 4.39 30.42 27.15
CA LYS A 8 4.19 28.99 26.95
C LYS A 8 2.77 28.81 26.39
N MET A 9 2.66 28.55 25.09
CA MET A 9 1.42 28.03 24.54
C MET A 9 1.14 26.68 25.20
N GLU A 10 0.16 26.65 26.10
CA GLU A 10 -0.35 25.41 26.68
C GLU A 10 -1.17 24.71 25.60
N ILE A 11 -0.70 23.54 25.16
CA ILE A 11 -1.38 22.74 24.15
C ILE A 11 -2.65 22.15 24.78
N ASP A 12 -3.81 22.43 24.19
CA ASP A 12 -5.04 21.71 24.53
C ASP A 12 -4.98 20.30 23.92
N ILE A 13 -4.50 19.34 24.72
CA ILE A 13 -4.28 17.95 24.32
C ILE A 13 -5.57 17.29 23.83
N LEU A 14 -6.71 17.59 24.45
CA LEU A 14 -7.99 16.99 24.05
C LEU A 14 -8.47 17.54 22.71
N LYS A 15 -8.29 18.85 22.48
CA LYS A 15 -8.56 19.44 21.17
C LYS A 15 -7.66 18.83 20.10
N GLU A 16 -6.37 18.68 20.37
CA GLU A 16 -5.43 18.11 19.39
C GLU A 16 -5.72 16.65 19.07
N ALA A 17 -6.05 15.83 20.09
CA ALA A 17 -6.46 14.45 19.87
C ALA A 17 -7.71 14.35 18.97
N LYS A 18 -8.70 15.22 19.19
CA LYS A 18 -9.91 15.29 18.33
C LYS A 18 -9.56 15.72 16.90
N ASN A 19 -8.68 16.71 16.75
CA ASN A 19 -8.24 17.16 15.43
C ASN A 19 -7.59 16.01 14.62
N VAL A 20 -6.82 15.14 15.25
CA VAL A 20 -6.23 13.96 14.57
C VAL A 20 -7.32 13.05 14.01
N PHE A 21 -8.36 12.75 14.79
CA PHE A 21 -9.50 11.95 14.31
C PHE A 21 -10.24 12.65 13.18
N ASP A 22 -10.46 13.96 13.26
CA ASP A 22 -11.14 14.72 12.20
C ASP A 22 -10.36 14.66 10.88
N ILE A 23 -9.02 14.75 10.94
CA ILE A 23 -8.13 14.60 9.78
C ILE A 23 -8.25 13.20 9.17
N GLU A 24 -8.18 12.14 10.00
CA GLU A 24 -8.26 10.76 9.52
C GLU A 24 -9.63 10.45 8.90
N ILE A 25 -10.73 10.91 9.51
CA ILE A 25 -12.09 10.74 8.97
C ILE A 25 -12.21 11.44 7.61
N ALA A 26 -11.69 12.66 7.48
CA ALA A 26 -11.72 13.39 6.21
C ALA A 26 -10.94 12.65 5.10
N GLU A 27 -9.81 12.01 5.43
CA GLU A 27 -9.06 11.19 4.46
C GLU A 27 -9.81 9.90 4.09
N LEU A 28 -10.53 9.27 5.03
CA LEU A 28 -11.37 8.11 4.73
C LEU A 28 -12.51 8.46 3.75
N GLU A 29 -13.15 9.61 3.90
CA GLU A 29 -14.19 10.07 2.96
C GLU A 29 -13.60 10.35 1.57
N LYS A 30 -12.41 10.94 1.49
CA LYS A 30 -11.69 11.09 0.21
C LYS A 30 -11.40 9.74 -0.43
N LEU A 31 -10.92 8.77 0.35
CA LEU A 31 -10.59 7.44 -0.16
C LEU A 31 -11.83 6.73 -0.72
N LYS A 32 -12.96 6.82 -0.02
CA LYS A 32 -14.25 6.28 -0.48
C LYS A 32 -14.63 6.84 -1.86
N SER A 33 -14.41 8.12 -2.10
CA SER A 33 -14.69 8.75 -3.41
C SER A 33 -13.77 8.27 -4.56
N LYS A 34 -12.60 7.70 -4.23
CA LYS A 34 -11.63 7.16 -5.19
C LYS A 34 -11.87 5.69 -5.56
N LEU A 35 -12.82 5.02 -4.93
CA LEU A 35 -13.16 3.65 -5.30
C LEU A 35 -13.82 3.65 -6.68
N GLY A 36 -13.08 3.15 -7.68
CA GLY A 36 -13.50 3.08 -9.08
C GLY A 36 -13.17 1.75 -9.72
N ASP A 37 -13.03 1.76 -11.04
CA ASP A 37 -12.89 0.55 -11.86
C ASP A 37 -11.63 -0.26 -11.53
N ASP A 38 -10.52 0.39 -11.16
CA ASP A 38 -9.29 -0.30 -10.76
C ASP A 38 -9.48 -1.15 -9.50
N PHE A 39 -10.25 -0.64 -8.53
CA PHE A 39 -10.59 -1.41 -7.34
C PHE A 39 -11.43 -2.64 -7.70
N GLN A 40 -12.43 -2.46 -8.58
CA GLN A 40 -13.25 -3.59 -9.06
C GLN A 40 -12.40 -4.62 -9.79
N LYS A 41 -11.48 -4.17 -10.65
CA LYS A 41 -10.58 -5.04 -11.42
C LYS A 41 -9.66 -5.84 -10.51
N LEU A 42 -9.06 -5.21 -9.51
CA LEU A 42 -8.25 -5.90 -8.52
C LEU A 42 -9.06 -6.97 -7.77
N VAL A 43 -10.25 -6.63 -7.30
CA VAL A 43 -11.11 -7.59 -6.58
C VAL A 43 -11.45 -8.78 -7.47
N ARG A 44 -11.81 -8.56 -8.74
CA ARG A 44 -12.08 -9.65 -9.70
C ARG A 44 -10.86 -10.53 -9.92
N MET A 45 -9.68 -9.94 -10.09
CA MET A 45 -8.44 -10.71 -10.25
C MET A 45 -8.14 -11.60 -9.05
N ILE A 46 -8.37 -11.11 -7.82
CA ILE A 46 -8.19 -11.90 -6.60
C ILE A 46 -9.22 -13.04 -6.54
N LEU A 47 -10.49 -12.78 -6.91
CA LEU A 47 -11.54 -13.80 -6.93
C LEU A 47 -11.33 -14.88 -8.00
N GLU A 48 -10.62 -14.55 -9.08
CA GLU A 48 -10.31 -15.46 -10.20
C GLU A 48 -8.98 -16.21 -10.02
N LEU A 49 -8.32 -16.06 -8.85
CA LEU A 49 -7.07 -16.77 -8.54
C LEU A 49 -7.25 -18.29 -8.62
N LYS A 50 -6.31 -18.95 -9.29
CA LYS A 50 -6.25 -20.42 -9.35
C LYS A 50 -5.67 -20.97 -8.04
N ASN A 51 -5.93 -22.25 -7.76
CA ASN A 51 -5.55 -22.90 -6.50
C ASN A 51 -4.05 -22.87 -6.15
N ASN A 52 -3.17 -22.69 -7.15
CA ASN A 52 -1.72 -22.60 -6.98
C ASN A 52 -1.19 -21.15 -6.97
N ASN A 53 -2.08 -20.16 -7.05
CA ASN A 53 -1.73 -18.75 -7.04
C ASN A 53 -2.11 -18.09 -5.71
N LYS A 54 -1.48 -16.94 -5.46
CA LYS A 54 -1.65 -16.18 -4.22
C LYS A 54 -1.62 -14.69 -4.47
N VAL A 55 -2.08 -13.95 -3.47
CA VAL A 55 -1.87 -12.50 -3.37
C VAL A 55 -0.52 -12.23 -2.70
N VAL A 56 0.39 -11.57 -3.39
CA VAL A 56 1.66 -11.10 -2.83
C VAL A 56 1.50 -9.63 -2.48
N VAL A 57 1.56 -9.31 -1.19
CA VAL A 57 1.52 -7.92 -0.71
C VAL A 57 2.94 -7.47 -0.40
N THR A 58 3.31 -6.26 -0.81
CA THR A 58 4.64 -5.71 -0.56
C THR A 58 4.60 -4.23 -0.20
N GLY A 59 5.57 -3.79 0.58
CA GLY A 59 5.74 -2.40 1.00
C GLY A 59 6.88 -2.27 2.01
N ILE A 60 7.24 -1.03 2.33
CA ILE A 60 8.32 -0.70 3.28
C ILE A 60 7.81 0.16 4.43
N GLY A 61 8.54 0.18 5.54
CA GLY A 61 8.24 1.04 6.69
C GLY A 61 6.80 0.90 7.19
N LYS A 62 6.10 2.03 7.39
CA LYS A 62 4.70 2.06 7.84
C LYS A 62 3.75 1.34 6.85
N SER A 63 3.98 1.50 5.55
CA SER A 63 3.21 0.79 4.52
C SER A 63 3.42 -0.73 4.61
N GLY A 64 4.62 -1.19 4.95
CA GLY A 64 4.89 -2.61 5.21
C GLY A 64 4.11 -3.16 6.41
N ILE A 65 3.92 -2.37 7.47
CA ILE A 65 3.11 -2.75 8.64
C ILE A 65 1.64 -2.95 8.21
N ILE A 66 1.09 -2.01 7.44
CA ILE A 66 -0.26 -2.12 6.90
C ILE A 66 -0.39 -3.31 5.93
N GLY A 67 0.62 -3.52 5.07
CA GLY A 67 0.67 -4.65 4.15
C GLY A 67 0.61 -6.00 4.86
N LYS A 68 1.39 -6.18 5.94
CA LYS A 68 1.31 -7.38 6.79
C LYS A 68 -0.10 -7.60 7.34
N LYS A 69 -0.79 -6.54 7.77
CA LYS A 69 -2.16 -6.65 8.27
C LYS A 69 -3.14 -7.04 7.17
N ILE A 70 -3.02 -6.46 5.98
CA ILE A 70 -3.83 -6.82 4.80
C ILE A 70 -3.62 -8.29 4.45
N THR A 71 -2.37 -8.75 4.36
CA THR A 71 -2.04 -10.16 4.12
C THR A 71 -2.71 -11.07 5.14
N ALA A 72 -2.60 -10.75 6.43
CA ALA A 72 -3.23 -11.55 7.49
C ALA A 72 -4.76 -11.59 7.36
N THR A 73 -5.39 -10.46 7.01
CA THR A 73 -6.84 -10.39 6.77
C THR A 73 -7.25 -11.25 5.58
N LEU A 74 -6.56 -11.15 4.45
CA LEU A 74 -6.82 -11.97 3.25
C LEU A 74 -6.71 -13.47 3.56
N ALA A 75 -5.61 -13.87 4.23
CA ALA A 75 -5.41 -15.25 4.63
C ALA A 75 -6.53 -15.76 5.57
N SER A 76 -6.95 -14.95 6.54
CA SER A 76 -8.04 -15.31 7.47
C SER A 76 -9.43 -15.38 6.82
N THR A 77 -9.59 -14.81 5.63
CA THR A 77 -10.86 -14.78 4.89
C THR A 77 -10.86 -15.75 3.70
N GLY A 78 -9.88 -16.67 3.64
CA GLY A 78 -9.81 -17.74 2.65
C GLY A 78 -9.05 -17.39 1.37
N THR A 79 -8.45 -16.21 1.28
CA THR A 79 -7.58 -15.83 0.15
C THR A 79 -6.12 -16.12 0.50
N THR A 80 -5.48 -17.04 -0.22
CA THR A 80 -4.04 -17.32 -0.04
C THR A 80 -3.23 -16.05 -0.28
N ALA A 81 -2.53 -15.56 0.74
CA ALA A 81 -1.75 -14.33 0.66
C ALA A 81 -0.44 -14.41 1.43
N VAL A 82 0.59 -13.71 0.94
CA VAL A 82 1.91 -13.60 1.57
C VAL A 82 2.40 -12.15 1.54
N PHE A 83 3.20 -11.76 2.54
CA PHE A 83 3.86 -10.46 2.57
C PHE A 83 5.34 -10.59 2.23
N ILE A 84 5.86 -9.72 1.38
CA ILE A 84 7.28 -9.59 1.07
C ILE A 84 7.72 -8.16 1.33
N ASN A 85 8.82 -7.98 2.05
CA ASN A 85 9.40 -6.65 2.24
C ASN A 85 10.10 -6.19 0.95
N ALA A 86 9.74 -5.01 0.41
CA ALA A 86 10.29 -4.58 -0.88
C ALA A 86 11.83 -4.42 -0.86
N ALA A 87 12.42 -4.10 0.29
CA ALA A 87 13.87 -4.03 0.45
C ALA A 87 14.56 -5.41 0.35
N GLU A 88 13.89 -6.47 0.84
CA GLU A 88 14.41 -7.85 0.85
C GLU A 88 14.12 -8.57 -0.49
N ALA A 89 13.06 -8.16 -1.19
CA ALA A 89 12.69 -8.67 -2.52
C ALA A 89 13.84 -8.61 -3.53
N LEU A 90 14.57 -7.49 -3.58
CA LEU A 90 15.74 -7.33 -4.45
C LEU A 90 16.90 -8.29 -4.13
N HIS A 91 16.93 -8.84 -2.91
CA HIS A 91 18.01 -9.68 -2.41
C HIS A 91 17.63 -11.17 -2.38
N GLY A 92 16.49 -11.55 -2.96
CA GLY A 92 16.12 -12.96 -3.17
C GLY A 92 14.62 -13.25 -3.09
N ASP A 93 13.85 -12.47 -2.33
CA ASP A 93 12.44 -12.81 -2.06
C ASP A 93 11.55 -12.63 -3.31
N LEU A 94 12.03 -11.98 -4.38
CA LEU A 94 11.34 -11.98 -5.68
C LEU A 94 11.05 -13.39 -6.19
N GLY A 95 11.85 -14.40 -5.83
CA GLY A 95 11.60 -15.80 -6.18
C GLY A 95 10.32 -16.39 -5.57
N MET A 96 9.70 -15.71 -4.60
CA MET A 96 8.41 -16.11 -4.03
C MET A 96 7.22 -15.74 -4.93
N ILE A 97 7.42 -14.87 -5.92
CA ILE A 97 6.40 -14.48 -6.90
C ILE A 97 6.43 -15.48 -8.05
N SER A 98 5.26 -16.06 -8.37
CA SER A 98 5.09 -17.04 -9.43
C SER A 98 4.14 -16.54 -10.50
N ASP A 99 4.18 -17.14 -11.69
CA ASP A 99 3.20 -16.85 -12.75
C ASP A 99 1.77 -17.07 -12.25
N GLY A 100 0.89 -16.12 -12.55
CA GLY A 100 -0.51 -16.09 -12.11
C GLY A 100 -0.76 -15.51 -10.72
N ASP A 101 0.27 -15.14 -9.97
CA ASP A 101 0.09 -14.42 -8.70
C ASP A 101 -0.40 -12.99 -8.93
N VAL A 102 -1.16 -12.47 -7.96
CA VAL A 102 -1.57 -11.06 -7.95
C VAL A 102 -0.67 -10.29 -6.98
N VAL A 103 0.02 -9.27 -7.47
CA VAL A 103 0.90 -8.45 -6.64
C VAL A 103 0.22 -7.13 -6.26
N ILE A 104 0.17 -6.84 -4.97
CA ILE A 104 -0.30 -5.58 -4.37
C ILE A 104 0.90 -4.88 -3.72
N ALA A 105 1.41 -3.83 -4.36
CA ALA A 105 2.45 -2.99 -3.78
C ALA A 105 1.83 -1.75 -3.11
N ILE A 106 2.24 -1.48 -1.86
CA ILE A 106 1.73 -0.38 -1.03
C ILE A 106 2.84 0.65 -0.83
N SER A 107 2.61 1.86 -1.34
CA SER A 107 3.48 3.01 -1.15
C SER A 107 2.62 4.26 -0.91
N ASN A 108 3.00 5.09 0.06
CA ASN A 108 2.30 6.34 0.33
C ASN A 108 2.80 7.49 -0.55
N SER A 109 4.07 7.46 -0.99
CA SER A 109 4.68 8.50 -1.81
C SER A 109 4.73 8.16 -3.29
N GLY A 110 4.43 6.92 -3.68
CA GLY A 110 4.56 6.41 -5.05
C GLY A 110 6.01 6.29 -5.58
N ASN A 111 6.96 6.98 -4.93
CA ASN A 111 8.32 7.20 -5.39
C ASN A 111 9.38 6.64 -4.42
N SER A 112 9.04 5.61 -3.63
CA SER A 112 10.08 4.88 -2.90
C SER A 112 10.91 4.10 -3.91
N ASP A 113 12.20 4.40 -4.00
CA ASP A 113 13.15 3.72 -4.88
C ASP A 113 13.10 2.20 -4.68
N GLU A 114 12.87 1.75 -3.44
CA GLU A 114 12.74 0.34 -3.09
C GLU A 114 11.47 -0.28 -3.69
N VAL A 115 10.31 0.38 -3.63
CA VAL A 115 9.07 -0.13 -4.25
C VAL A 115 9.15 -0.06 -5.77
N LEU A 116 9.77 0.98 -6.34
CA LEU A 116 9.95 1.10 -7.79
C LEU A 116 10.92 0.06 -8.35
N SER A 117 11.99 -0.24 -7.60
CA SER A 117 13.02 -1.19 -8.03
C SER A 117 12.50 -2.63 -8.18
N ILE A 118 11.48 -3.02 -7.42
CA ILE A 118 10.85 -4.34 -7.55
C ILE A 118 9.87 -4.42 -8.72
N LEU A 119 9.40 -3.29 -9.26
CA LEU A 119 8.45 -3.28 -10.37
C LEU A 119 9.05 -3.78 -11.69
N ALA A 120 10.32 -3.42 -11.97
CA ALA A 120 10.97 -3.82 -13.23
C ALA A 120 11.18 -5.34 -13.34
N PRO A 121 11.66 -6.05 -12.29
CA PRO A 121 11.68 -7.51 -12.26
C PRO A 121 10.28 -8.14 -12.41
N ILE A 122 9.27 -7.60 -11.72
CA ILE A 122 7.89 -8.11 -11.79
C ILE A 122 7.32 -7.95 -13.21
N LYS A 123 7.62 -6.85 -13.91
CA LYS A 123 7.21 -6.64 -15.31
C LYS A 123 7.77 -7.67 -16.28
N LYS A 124 8.95 -8.25 -16.00
CA LYS A 124 9.60 -9.25 -16.86
C LYS A 124 8.99 -10.65 -16.72
N LEU A 125 8.17 -10.90 -15.69
CA LEU A 125 7.45 -12.16 -15.48
C LEU A 125 6.18 -12.20 -16.35
N GLU A 126 6.31 -11.93 -17.66
CA GLU A 126 5.24 -11.70 -18.63
C GLU A 126 3.91 -12.41 -18.32
N GLU A 127 2.82 -11.61 -18.38
CA GLU A 127 1.41 -11.98 -18.18
C GLU A 127 0.95 -12.31 -16.75
N LYS A 128 0.84 -11.30 -15.88
CA LYS A 128 -0.44 -10.84 -15.28
C LYS A 128 -0.25 -9.72 -14.26
N LEU A 129 -0.84 -8.57 -14.61
CA LEU A 129 -1.26 -7.42 -13.80
C LEU A 129 -0.68 -7.29 -12.38
N LEU A 130 0.37 -6.46 -12.29
CA LEU A 130 0.65 -5.66 -11.11
C LEU A 130 -0.45 -4.60 -10.94
N HIS A 131 -1.26 -4.69 -9.90
CA HIS A 131 -2.05 -3.55 -9.41
C HIS A 131 -1.33 -2.99 -8.19
N LEU A 132 -0.65 -1.87 -8.38
CA LEU A 132 -0.29 -1.02 -7.26
C LEU A 132 -1.59 -0.48 -6.68
N LEU A 133 -2.01 -0.95 -5.50
CA LEU A 133 -3.00 -0.21 -4.73
C LEU A 133 -2.29 0.99 -4.15
N GLU A 134 -2.47 2.12 -4.80
CA GLU A 134 -2.03 3.39 -4.26
C GLU A 134 -3.23 4.07 -3.61
N ILE A 135 -3.00 4.64 -2.43
CA ILE A 135 -3.86 5.70 -1.90
C ILE A 135 -3.78 6.97 -2.81
N LEU A 136 -2.98 6.97 -3.89
CA LEU A 136 -3.15 7.82 -5.09
C LEU A 136 -2.23 7.41 -6.26
N ILE A 137 -2.74 6.76 -7.34
CA ILE A 137 -1.98 6.55 -8.58
C ILE A 137 -2.10 7.78 -9.48
N LEU A 138 -0.98 8.45 -9.74
CA LEU A 138 -0.87 9.48 -10.77
C LEU A 138 0.28 9.24 -11.76
N HIS A 139 0.94 8.08 -11.77
CA HIS A 139 2.08 7.88 -12.69
C HIS A 139 2.21 6.53 -13.40
N TRP A 140 1.40 5.52 -13.05
CA TRP A 140 1.56 4.20 -13.69
C TRP A 140 0.98 4.13 -15.11
N GLU A 141 -0.08 4.89 -15.43
CA GLU A 141 -0.62 4.97 -16.79
C GLU A 141 0.36 5.61 -17.80
N ASN A 142 1.27 6.48 -17.34
CA ASN A 142 2.28 7.13 -18.18
C ASN A 142 3.48 6.23 -18.54
N MET A 143 3.60 5.04 -17.94
CA MET A 143 4.69 4.09 -18.24
C MET A 143 4.24 2.90 -19.11
N ARG A 144 3.05 3.00 -19.73
CA ARG A 144 2.61 2.09 -20.81
C ARG A 144 3.05 2.54 -22.21
N ASN A 145 3.70 3.70 -22.33
CA ASN A 145 4.30 4.20 -23.56
C ASN A 145 5.82 4.07 -23.51
#